data_AF-A0A960UYB7-F1
#
_entry.id   AF-A0A960UYB7-F1
#
_cell.length_a   1.000
_cell.length_b   1.000
_cell.length_c   1.000
_cell.angle_alpha   90.00
_cell.angle_beta   90.00
_cell.angle_gamma   90.00
#
_symmetry.space_group_name_H-M   'P 1'
#
loop_
_entity.id
_entity.type
_entity.pdbx_description
1 polymer ?
#
loop_
_entity_poly.entity_id
_entity_poly.type
_entity_poly.pdbx_seq_one_letter_code
_entity_poly.pdbx_strand_id
1 'polypeptide(L)'
;VYENRPFLCRMFGFSTRYDKVGSPVAVFCKQHKSTWPEEIDRISRRIGEGISELPNYQNLHYELYGIHPDLQSQRFPINVALKKAIEYLYFHRRRPDQAA
;
A
#
# COMPACT_ATOMS: atom_id res chain seq x y z
N VAL A 1 -12.48 -6.62 -12.63
CA VAL A 1 -12.35 -5.50 -11.66
C VAL A 1 -12.61 -6.08 -10.28
N TYR A 2 -11.79 -5.75 -9.27
CA TYR A 2 -11.94 -6.30 -7.92
C TYR A 2 -13.17 -5.69 -7.25
N GLU A 3 -14.26 -6.45 -7.12
CA GLU A 3 -15.53 -5.99 -6.49
C GLU A 3 -15.31 -5.45 -5.08
N ASN A 4 -14.40 -6.07 -4.31
CA ASN A 4 -14.05 -5.68 -2.95
C ASN A 4 -12.84 -4.74 -2.83
N ARG A 5 -12.36 -4.16 -3.94
CA ARG A 5 -11.31 -3.11 -3.90
C ARG A 5 -11.62 -1.96 -2.93
N PRO A 6 -12.89 -1.53 -2.76
CA PRO A 6 -13.22 -0.49 -1.79
C PRO A 6 -12.80 -0.83 -0.35
N PHE A 7 -12.76 -2.11 0.06
CA PHE A 7 -12.34 -2.49 1.41
C PHE A 7 -10.85 -2.20 1.66
N LEU A 8 -9.99 -2.42 0.66
CA LEU A 8 -8.58 -2.08 0.75
C LEU A 8 -8.39 -0.55 0.81
N CYS A 9 -9.16 0.19 0.01
CA CYS A 9 -9.16 1.65 0.02
C CYS A 9 -9.76 2.23 1.31
N ARG A 10 -10.67 1.51 1.98
CA ARG A 10 -11.25 1.90 3.28
C ARG A 10 -10.29 1.71 4.46
N MET A 11 -9.42 0.70 4.41
CA MET A 11 -8.44 0.49 5.49
C MET A 11 -7.38 1.60 5.56
N PHE A 12 -6.99 2.16 4.41
CA PHE A 12 -5.86 3.10 4.34
C PHE A 12 -6.27 4.52 3.91
N GLY A 13 -7.46 4.72 3.34
CA GLY A 13 -7.95 6.02 2.87
C GLY A 13 -7.13 6.57 1.69
N PHE A 14 -5.97 7.13 1.99
CA PHE A 14 -5.00 7.62 1.02
C PHE A 14 -3.60 7.51 1.61
N SER A 15 -2.58 7.58 0.76
CA SER A 15 -1.18 7.62 1.19
C SER A 15 -0.49 8.81 0.55
N THR A 16 0.73 9.09 0.98
CA THR A 16 1.59 10.09 0.36
C THR A 16 2.74 9.43 -0.40
N ARG A 17 3.35 10.22 -1.28
CA ARG A 17 4.65 9.96 -1.88
C ARG A 17 5.44 11.25 -1.92
N TYR A 18 6.76 11.14 -2.02
CA TYR A 18 7.59 12.26 -2.40
C TYR A 18 7.49 12.51 -3.90
N ASP A 19 7.44 13.78 -4.26
CA ASP A 19 7.68 14.23 -5.62
C ASP A 19 9.20 14.25 -5.93
N LYS A 20 9.58 14.83 -7.07
CA LYS A 20 10.98 14.91 -7.50
C LYS A 20 11.83 15.86 -6.65
N VAL A 21 11.19 16.77 -5.93
CA VAL A 21 11.85 17.78 -5.07
C VAL A 21 11.88 17.30 -3.61
N GLY A 22 11.23 16.17 -3.30
CA GLY A 22 11.18 15.59 -1.96
C GLY A 22 9.97 16.06 -1.14
N SER A 23 9.03 16.79 -1.74
CA SER A 23 7.83 17.25 -1.05
C SER A 23 6.75 16.15 -1.03
N PRO A 24 6.04 15.95 0.09
CA PRO A 24 4.97 14.95 0.18
C PRO A 24 3.75 15.39 -0.64
N VAL A 25 3.20 14.46 -1.42
CA VAL A 25 2.01 14.64 -2.25
C VAL A 25 1.05 13.49 -2.00
N ALA A 26 -0.23 13.80 -1.77
CA ALA A 26 -1.25 12.76 -1.60
C ALA A 26 -1.49 11.95 -2.89
N VAL A 27 -1.74 10.67 -2.70
CA VAL A 27 -2.06 9.70 -3.73
C VAL A 27 -3.39 9.05 -3.42
N PHE A 28 -4.32 9.21 -4.36
CA PHE A 28 -5.68 8.71 -4.29
C PHE A 28 -5.94 7.69 -5.39
N CYS A 29 -6.80 6.70 -5.09
CA CYS A 29 -7.27 5.77 -6.11
C CYS A 29 -8.23 6.46 -7.10
N LYS A 30 -8.47 5.83 -8.24
CA LYS A 30 -9.37 6.35 -9.28
C LYS A 30 -10.78 6.65 -8.72
N GLN A 31 -11.27 5.77 -7.85
CA GLN A 31 -12.59 5.88 -7.23
C GLN A 31 -12.68 7.10 -6.31
N HIS A 32 -11.66 7.36 -5.50
CA HIS A 32 -11.63 8.57 -4.66
C HIS A 32 -11.64 9.83 -5.52
N LYS A 33 -10.86 9.83 -6.62
CA LYS A 33 -10.81 10.94 -7.58
C LYS A 33 -12.16 11.23 -8.24
N SER A 34 -12.96 10.20 -8.53
CA SER A 34 -14.29 10.38 -9.13
C SER A 34 -15.36 10.75 -8.11
N THR A 35 -15.29 10.22 -6.89
CA THR A 35 -16.37 10.34 -5.90
C THR A 35 -16.24 11.59 -5.03
N TRP A 36 -15.02 12.02 -4.71
CA TRP A 36 -14.75 13.12 -3.77
C TRP A 36 -13.67 14.08 -4.28
N PRO A 37 -13.89 14.76 -5.43
CA PRO A 37 -12.90 15.69 -5.98
C PRO A 37 -12.59 16.85 -5.02
N GLU A 38 -13.60 17.41 -4.36
CA GLU A 38 -13.43 18.56 -3.45
C GLU A 38 -12.57 18.22 -2.22
N GLU A 39 -12.76 17.04 -1.63
CA GLU A 39 -11.94 16.59 -0.50
C GLU A 39 -10.49 16.33 -0.90
N ILE A 40 -10.24 15.90 -2.14
CA ILE A 40 -8.88 15.73 -2.66
C ILE A 40 -8.14 17.06 -2.72
N ASP A 41 -8.80 18.11 -3.21
CA ASP A 41 -8.20 19.44 -3.28
C ASP A 41 -7.94 19.99 -1.87
N ARG A 42 -8.89 19.80 -0.95
CA ARG A 42 -8.73 20.18 0.44
C ARG A 42 -7.57 19.46 1.12
N ILE A 43 -7.47 18.14 0.99
CA ILE A 43 -6.39 17.35 1.57
C ILE A 43 -5.05 17.74 0.97
N SER A 44 -4.98 17.91 -0.36
CA SER A 44 -3.75 18.27 -1.06
C SER A 44 -3.23 19.64 -0.60
N ARG A 45 -4.12 20.62 -0.39
CA ARG A 45 -3.77 21.93 0.16
C ARG A 45 -3.19 21.81 1.58
N ARG A 46 -3.87 21.07 2.45
CA ARG A 46 -3.44 20.85 3.84
C ARG A 46 -2.08 20.16 3.94
N ILE A 47 -1.76 19.26 3.01
CA ILE A 47 -0.43 18.63 2.95
C ILE A 47 0.63 19.65 2.56
N GLY A 48 0.34 20.51 1.58
CA GLY A 48 1.22 21.62 1.20
C GLY A 48 1.46 22.62 2.34
N GLU A 49 0.51 22.76 3.26
CA GLU A 49 0.62 23.60 4.47
C GLU A 49 1.49 22.96 5.58
N GLY A 50 2.06 21.77 5.35
CA GLY A 50 3.07 21.18 6.23
C GLY A 50 2.58 20.07 7.15
N ILE A 51 1.48 19.38 6.82
CA ILE A 51 1.15 18.13 7.52
C ILE A 51 2.23 17.08 7.17
N SER A 52 3.09 16.79 8.14
CA SER A 52 4.29 15.96 7.96
C SER A 52 4.10 14.48 8.28
N GLU A 53 3.12 14.11 9.11
CA GLU A 53 2.96 12.74 9.64
C GLU A 53 1.90 11.93 8.88
N LEU A 54 2.11 11.77 7.56
CA LEU A 54 1.23 10.93 6.74
C LEU A 54 1.95 9.69 6.23
N PRO A 55 1.24 8.55 6.13
CA PRO A 55 1.84 7.31 5.66
C PRO A 55 2.33 7.46 4.22
N ASN A 56 3.64 7.34 4.03
CA ASN A 56 4.28 7.41 2.73
C ASN A 56 4.62 5.99 2.23
N TYR A 57 4.04 5.60 1.09
CA TYR A 57 4.22 4.23 0.60
C TYR A 57 5.63 3.98 0.04
N GLN A 58 6.38 5.02 -0.35
CA GLN A 58 7.76 4.85 -0.80
C GLN A 58 8.68 4.48 0.36
N ASN A 59 8.48 5.07 1.54
CA ASN A 59 9.23 4.70 2.75
C ASN A 59 8.98 3.24 3.10
N LEU A 60 7.70 2.84 3.18
CA LEU A 60 7.32 1.44 3.42
C LEU A 60 7.91 0.50 2.35
N HIS A 61 7.91 0.91 1.08
CA HIS A 61 8.52 0.12 0.02
C HIS A 61 10.02 -0.11 0.27
N TYR A 62 10.77 0.92 0.64
CA TYR A 62 12.21 0.79 0.89
C TYR A 62 12.52 0.01 2.16
N GLU A 63 11.75 0.20 3.22
CA GLU A 63 11.84 -0.60 4.44
C GLU A 63 11.66 -2.10 4.12
N LEU A 64 10.61 -2.45 3.36
CA LEU A 64 10.36 -3.83 2.95
C LEU A 64 11.44 -4.37 1.99
N TYR A 65 11.94 -3.52 1.09
CA TYR A 65 13.02 -3.89 0.17
C TYR A 65 14.30 -4.26 0.94
N GLY A 66 14.60 -3.56 2.04
CA GLY A 66 15.75 -3.86 2.90
C GLY A 66 15.66 -5.23 3.59
N ILE A 67 14.46 -5.79 3.72
CA ILE A 67 14.23 -7.09 4.36
C ILE A 67 14.18 -8.20 3.29
N HIS A 68 13.37 -8.02 2.24
CA HIS A 68 13.13 -9.02 1.20
C HIS A 68 13.14 -8.37 -0.21
N PRO A 69 14.32 -8.11 -0.80
CA PRO A 69 14.42 -7.47 -2.11
C PRO A 69 13.80 -8.31 -3.24
N ASP A 70 13.91 -9.64 -3.15
CA ASP A 70 13.35 -10.57 -4.13
C ASP A 70 11.82 -10.52 -4.17
N LEU A 71 11.18 -10.40 -3.00
CA LEU A 71 9.71 -10.29 -2.92
C LEU A 71 9.24 -8.91 -3.37
N GLN A 72 9.99 -7.87 -3.03
CA GLN A 72 9.61 -6.48 -3.32
C GLN A 72 9.80 -6.10 -4.80
N SER A 73 10.72 -6.77 -5.51
CA SER A 73 10.89 -6.60 -6.96
C SER A 73 9.76 -7.22 -7.79
N GLN A 74 8.99 -8.15 -7.20
CA GLN A 74 7.90 -8.85 -7.88
C GLN A 74 6.56 -8.15 -7.64
N ARG A 75 5.81 -7.86 -8.72
CA ARG A 75 4.48 -7.27 -8.63
C ARG A 75 3.41 -8.26 -9.05
N PHE A 76 2.47 -8.50 -8.15
CA PHE A 76 1.35 -9.42 -8.39
C PHE A 76 0.00 -8.71 -8.25
N PRO A 77 -1.02 -9.16 -9.00
CA PRO A 77 -2.40 -8.87 -8.67
C PRO A 77 -2.69 -9.28 -7.21
N ILE A 78 -3.51 -8.52 -6.46
CA ILE A 78 -3.66 -8.72 -5.00
C ILE A 78 -4.09 -10.13 -4.61
N ASN A 79 -4.95 -10.78 -5.39
CA ASN A 79 -5.37 -12.16 -5.12
C ASN A 79 -4.20 -13.15 -5.26
N VAL A 80 -3.30 -12.90 -6.22
CA VAL A 80 -2.10 -13.72 -6.44
C VAL A 80 -1.06 -13.44 -5.35
N ALA A 81 -0.89 -12.16 -4.97
CA ALA A 81 -0.01 -11.77 -3.87
C ALA A 81 -0.45 -12.43 -2.55
N LEU A 82 -1.74 -12.41 -2.24
CA LEU A 82 -2.29 -13.02 -1.03
C LEU A 82 -2.10 -14.54 -1.03
N LYS A 83 -2.39 -15.22 -2.16
CA LYS A 83 -2.14 -16.66 -2.31
C LYS A 83 -0.68 -16.99 -2.05
N LYS A 84 0.26 -16.28 -2.70
CA LYS A 84 1.71 -16.47 -2.52
C LYS A 84 2.17 -16.21 -1.09
N ALA A 85 1.63 -15.19 -0.43
CA ALA A 85 1.94 -14.90 0.97
C ALA A 85 1.50 -16.03 1.89
N ILE A 86 0.29 -16.58 1.68
CA ILE A 86 -0.21 -17.74 2.42
C ILE A 86 0.68 -18.96 2.16
N GLU A 87 0.99 -19.26 0.90
CA GLU A 87 1.90 -20.36 0.53
C GLU A 87 3.25 -20.19 1.22
N TYR A 88 3.88 -19.03 1.11
CA TYR A 88 5.16 -18.72 1.74
C TYR A 88 5.14 -18.96 3.25
N LEU A 89 4.13 -18.42 3.96
CA LEU A 89 3.99 -18.59 5.41
C LEU A 89 3.70 -20.04 5.81
N TYR A 90 2.90 -20.76 5.01
CA TYR A 90 2.57 -22.15 5.26
C TYR A 90 3.78 -23.09 5.04
N PHE A 91 4.68 -22.75 4.10
CA PHE A 91 5.94 -23.47 3.91
C PHE A 91 7.01 -23.08 4.97
N HIS A 92 7.02 -21.83 5.44
CA HIS A 92 7.93 -21.38 6.50
C HIS A 92 7.55 -21.93 7.89
N ARG A 93 6.26 -22.01 8.20
CA ARG A 93 5.75 -22.75 9.36
C ARG A 93 5.44 -24.18 8.93
N ARG A 94 6.44 -25.07 8.94
CA ARG A 94 6.12 -26.50 9.09
C ARG A 94 5.23 -26.64 10.32
N ARG A 95 3.98 -27.01 10.09
CA ARG A 95 3.07 -27.49 11.11
C ARG A 95 3.77 -28.66 11.84
N PRO A 96 4.14 -28.53 13.14
CA PRO A 96 4.80 -29.61 13.86
C PRO A 96 3.89 -30.85 14.01
N ASP A 97 2.59 -30.72 13.72
CA ASP A 97 1.55 -31.74 13.79
C ASP A 97 1.46 -32.67 12.55
N GLN A 98 2.26 -32.46 11.50
CA GLN A 98 2.27 -33.34 10.31
C GLN A 98 3.61 -34.03 10.03
N ALA A 99 4.43 -34.21 11.07
CA ALA A 99 5.50 -35.20 11.08
C ALA A 99 5.03 -36.44 11.86
N ALA A 100 4.15 -37.22 11.26
CA ALA A 100 3.78 -38.57 11.70
C ALA A 100 3.82 -39.49 10.48
#